data_AF-A0A344W865-F1
#
_entry.id   AF-A0A344W865-F1
#
_cell.length_a   1.000
_cell.length_b   1.000
_cell.length_c   1.000
_cell.angle_alpha   90.00
_cell.angle_beta   90.00
_cell.angle_gamma   90.00
#
_symmetry.space_group_name_H-M   'P 1'
#
loop_
_entity.id
_entity.type
_entity.pdbx_description
1 polymer ?
#
loop_
_entity_poly.entity_id
_entity_poly.type
_entity_poly.pdbx_seq_one_letter_code
_entity_poly.pdbx_strand_id
1 'polypeptide(L)'
;MKKLLSFTFIILMLPSMAFAGACPMLTSQVEDKIATLDQTKHATLISIALMLHEQGMAAHSSGDHGMSEELLNGALRLLDV
;
A
#
# COMPACT_ATOMS: atom_id res chain seq x y z
N MET A 1 -41.90 -7.99 2.17
CA MET A 1 -41.18 -7.26 1.09
C MET A 1 -40.13 -6.27 1.62
N LYS A 2 -40.39 -5.48 2.68
CA LYS A 2 -39.41 -4.51 3.23
C LYS A 2 -38.08 -5.11 3.72
N LYS A 3 -38.08 -6.37 4.20
CA LYS A 3 -36.86 -7.04 4.72
C LYS A 3 -35.88 -7.50 3.64
N LEU A 4 -36.35 -7.76 2.41
CA LEU A 4 -35.47 -8.19 1.30
C LEU A 4 -34.60 -7.04 0.80
N LEU A 5 -35.13 -5.81 0.82
CA LEU A 5 -34.44 -4.60 0.39
C LEU A 5 -33.28 -4.20 1.31
N SER A 6 -33.36 -4.59 2.59
CA SER A 6 -32.28 -4.36 3.57
C SER A 6 -31.11 -5.33 3.41
N PHE A 7 -31.35 -6.56 2.95
CA PHE A 7 -30.30 -7.56 2.76
C PHE A 7 -29.48 -7.32 1.49
N THR A 8 -30.11 -6.86 0.41
CA THR A 8 -29.40 -6.48 -0.83
C THR A 8 -28.43 -5.31 -0.64
N PHE A 9 -28.76 -4.35 0.24
CA PHE A 9 -27.90 -3.18 0.48
C PHE A 9 -26.59 -3.54 1.20
N ILE A 10 -26.64 -4.50 2.12
CA ILE A 10 -25.44 -4.98 2.85
C ILE A 10 -24.49 -5.73 1.90
N ILE A 11 -25.02 -6.56 1.01
CA ILE A 11 -24.24 -7.35 0.05
C ILE A 11 -23.47 -6.47 -0.94
N LEU A 12 -24.05 -5.33 -1.35
CA LEU A 12 -23.44 -4.36 -2.27
C LEU A 12 -22.25 -3.58 -1.67
N MET A 13 -22.15 -3.48 -0.33
CA MET A 13 -21.14 -2.65 0.34
C MET A 13 -19.95 -3.45 0.90
N LEU A 14 -19.98 -4.79 0.86
CA LEU A 14 -18.86 -5.63 1.32
C LEU A 14 -17.58 -5.58 0.46
N PRO A 15 -17.63 -5.53 -0.89
CA PRO A 15 -16.41 -5.69 -1.69
C PRO A 15 -15.46 -4.48 -1.63
N SER A 16 -15.92 -3.30 -1.21
CA SER A 16 -15.06 -2.10 -1.12
C SER A 16 -14.08 -2.12 0.06
N MET A 17 -14.31 -2.96 1.07
CA MET A 17 -13.54 -2.92 2.32
C MET A 17 -12.15 -3.56 2.19
N ALA A 18 -12.00 -4.61 1.38
CA ALA A 18 -10.71 -5.27 1.17
C ALA A 18 -9.74 -4.40 0.33
N PHE A 19 -10.28 -3.56 -0.55
CA PHE A 19 -9.50 -2.73 -1.46
C PHE A 19 -8.93 -1.47 -0.79
N ALA A 20 -9.63 -0.93 0.22
CA ALA A 20 -9.17 0.27 0.94
C ALA A 20 -7.97 0.03 1.87
N GLY A 21 -7.64 -1.23 2.19
CA GLY A 21 -6.58 -1.57 3.14
C GLY A 21 -5.19 -1.78 2.52
N ALA A 22 -5.08 -1.87 1.19
CA ALA A 22 -3.84 -2.25 0.52
C ALA A 22 -2.73 -1.19 0.64
N CYS A 23 -3.02 0.08 0.32
CA CYS A 23 -2.03 1.16 0.44
C CYS A 23 -1.47 1.30 1.87
N PRO A 24 -2.29 1.41 2.95
CA PRO A 24 -1.76 1.48 4.31
C PRO A 24 -0.89 0.28 4.71
N MET A 25 -1.27 -0.93 4.28
CA MET A 25 -0.51 -2.15 4.57
C MET A 25 0.85 -2.16 3.87
N LEU A 26 0.91 -1.74 2.60
CA LEU A 26 2.16 -1.69 1.83
C LEU A 26 3.10 -0.61 2.36
N THR A 27 2.58 0.57 2.70
CA THR A 27 3.33 1.65 3.37
C THR A 27 4.02 1.14 4.63
N SER A 28 3.26 0.53 5.55
CA SER A 28 3.82 -0.03 6.80
C SER A 28 4.91 -1.06 6.53
N GLN A 29 4.72 -1.95 5.55
CA GLN A 29 5.73 -2.97 5.23
C GLN A 29 7.04 -2.37 4.70
N VAL A 30 6.97 -1.30 3.90
CA VAL A 30 8.15 -0.61 3.40
C VAL A 30 8.90 0.06 4.57
N GLU A 31 8.19 0.77 5.43
CA GLU A 31 8.75 1.43 6.62
C GLU A 31 9.42 0.41 7.56
N ASP A 32 8.76 -0.72 7.83
CA ASP A 32 9.27 -1.79 8.69
C ASP A 32 10.56 -2.44 8.11
N LYS A 33 10.58 -2.71 6.79
CA LYS A 33 11.78 -3.25 6.12
C LYS A 33 12.94 -2.25 6.17
N ILE A 34 12.68 -0.95 5.95
CA ILE A 34 13.72 0.08 6.05
C ILE A 34 14.27 0.18 7.48
N ALA A 35 13.40 0.13 8.49
CA ALA A 35 13.81 0.21 9.89
C ALA A 35 14.65 -0.98 10.36
N THR A 36 14.49 -2.15 9.73
CA THR A 36 15.18 -3.39 10.11
C THR A 36 16.46 -3.66 9.32
N LEU A 37 16.61 -3.11 8.11
CA LEU A 37 17.79 -3.30 7.28
C LEU A 37 19.01 -2.52 7.79
N ASP A 38 20.20 -3.11 7.61
CA ASP A 38 21.47 -2.42 7.87
C ASP A 38 21.66 -1.27 6.87
N GLN A 39 21.49 -0.06 7.37
CA GLN A 39 21.60 1.18 6.62
C GLN A 39 22.97 1.37 5.97
N THR A 40 24.04 0.88 6.58
CA THR A 40 25.40 1.05 6.04
C THR A 40 25.67 0.10 4.87
N LYS A 41 25.11 -1.12 4.93
CA LYS A 41 25.28 -2.15 3.91
C LYS A 41 24.35 -1.96 2.70
N HIS A 42 23.15 -1.41 2.92
CA HIS A 42 22.10 -1.33 1.90
C HIS A 42 21.69 0.11 1.53
N ALA A 43 22.51 1.12 1.84
CA ALA A 43 22.22 2.54 1.66
C ALA A 43 21.56 2.90 0.32
N THR A 44 22.10 2.40 -0.80
CA THR A 44 21.55 2.69 -2.14
C THR A 44 20.15 2.11 -2.34
N LEU A 45 19.92 0.86 -1.92
CA LEU A 45 18.62 0.21 -2.06
C LEU A 45 17.58 0.89 -1.18
N ILE A 46 17.94 1.23 0.06
CA ILE A 46 17.08 1.96 1.00
C ILE A 46 16.73 3.34 0.44
N SER A 47 17.69 4.07 -0.15
CA SER A 47 17.44 5.37 -0.76
C SER A 47 16.44 5.30 -1.92
N ILE A 48 16.57 4.31 -2.80
CA ILE A 48 15.61 4.12 -3.91
C ILE A 48 14.25 3.68 -3.37
N ALA A 49 14.20 2.81 -2.36
CA ALA A 49 12.95 2.39 -1.75
C ALA A 49 12.21 3.56 -1.06
N LEU A 50 12.93 4.48 -0.40
CA LEU A 50 12.37 5.71 0.17
C LEU A 50 11.79 6.63 -0.92
N MET A 51 12.49 6.76 -2.05
CA MET A 51 11.98 7.54 -3.19
C MET A 51 10.67 6.94 -3.74
N LEU A 52 10.63 5.61 -3.94
CA LEU A 52 9.41 4.93 -4.39
C LEU A 52 8.29 5.02 -3.36
N HIS A 53 8.61 4.95 -2.07
CA HIS A 53 7.67 5.14 -0.98
C HIS A 53 7.03 6.53 -1.02
N GLU A 54 7.83 7.59 -1.14
CA GLU A 54 7.34 8.98 -1.23
C GLU A 54 6.44 9.17 -2.46
N GLN A 55 6.86 8.68 -3.63
CA GLN A 55 6.05 8.74 -4.84
C GLN A 55 4.75 7.93 -4.70
N GLY A 56 4.81 6.76 -4.06
CA GLY A 56 3.64 5.93 -3.77
C GLY A 56 2.64 6.64 -2.86
N MET A 57 3.12 7.33 -1.83
CA MET A 57 2.29 8.14 -0.93
C MET A 57 1.70 9.38 -1.64
N ALA A 58 2.44 9.99 -2.56
CA ALA A 58 1.94 11.08 -3.38
C ALA A 58 0.82 10.61 -4.33
N ALA A 59 0.98 9.44 -4.96
CA ALA A 59 -0.04 8.82 -5.80
C ALA A 59 -1.29 8.44 -5.01
N HIS A 60 -1.13 7.91 -3.79
CA HIS A 60 -2.26 7.67 -2.89
C HIS A 60 -3.02 8.97 -2.59
N SER A 61 -2.28 10.04 -2.26
CA SER A 61 -2.85 11.34 -1.92
C SER A 61 -3.58 12.01 -3.09
N SER A 62 -3.21 11.69 -4.33
CA SER A 62 -3.91 12.16 -5.55
C SER A 62 -5.11 11.28 -5.94
N GLY A 63 -5.33 10.16 -5.26
CA GLY A 63 -6.39 9.20 -5.55
C GLY A 63 -6.01 8.10 -6.54
N ASP A 64 -4.77 8.06 -7.03
CA ASP A 64 -4.26 6.99 -7.89
C ASP A 64 -3.71 5.82 -7.05
N HIS A 65 -4.65 5.04 -6.50
CA HIS A 65 -4.32 3.88 -5.67
C HIS A 65 -3.56 2.80 -6.43
N GLY A 66 -3.83 2.62 -7.73
CA GLY A 66 -3.12 1.61 -8.54
C GLY A 66 -1.63 1.95 -8.68
N MET A 67 -1.32 3.21 -9.01
CA MET A 67 0.06 3.69 -9.07
C MET A 67 0.74 3.63 -7.70
N SER A 68 0.02 3.99 -6.63
CA SER A 68 0.54 3.88 -5.26
C SER A 68 1.00 2.45 -4.94
N GLU A 69 0.14 1.46 -5.21
CA GLU A 69 0.46 0.06 -4.97
C GLU A 69 1.63 -0.43 -5.83
N GLU A 70 1.72 -0.02 -7.11
CA GLU A 70 2.82 -0.40 -7.99
C GLU A 70 4.18 0.11 -7.46
N LEU A 71 4.23 1.38 -7.05
CA LEU A 71 5.42 2.01 -6.49
C LEU A 71 5.83 1.38 -5.15
N LEU A 72 4.88 1.16 -4.24
CA LEU A 72 5.15 0.56 -2.94
C LEU A 72 5.60 -0.91 -3.07
N ASN A 73 5.00 -1.69 -3.98
CA ASN A 73 5.51 -3.03 -4.29
C ASN A 73 6.88 -3.01 -4.98
N GLY A 74 7.17 -1.97 -5.76
CA GLY A 74 8.52 -1.70 -6.27
C GLY A 74 9.54 -1.53 -5.14
N ALA A 75 9.22 -0.72 -4.13
CA ALA A 75 10.05 -0.54 -2.95
C ALA A 75 10.27 -1.86 -2.20
N LEU A 76 9.22 -2.65 -1.96
CA LEU A 76 9.33 -3.94 -1.28
C LEU A 76 10.25 -4.92 -2.01
N ARG A 77 10.19 -4.98 -3.35
CA ARG A 77 11.08 -5.84 -4.16
C ARG A 77 12.54 -5.41 -4.06
N LEU A 78 12.83 -4.11 -3.96
CA LEU A 78 14.20 -3.62 -3.76
C LEU A 78 14.76 -3.96 -2.38
N LEU A 79 13.88 -4.02 -1.37
CA LEU A 79 14.22 -4.31 0.02
C LEU A 79 14.15 -5.81 0.37
N ASP A 80 14.01 -6.67 -0.62
CA ASP A 80 14.00 -8.13 -0.43
C ASP A 80 15.42 -8.71 -0.60
N VAL A 81 16.32 -8.30 0.31
CA VAL A 81 17.78 -8.55 0.27
C VAL A 81 18.35 -9.04 1.59
#